data_AF-A0A7U3ZSY0-F1
#
_entry.id   AF-A0A7U3ZSY0-F1
#
_cell.length_a   1.000
_cell.length_b   1.000
_cell.length_c   1.000
_cell.angle_alpha   90.00
_cell.angle_beta   90.00
_cell.angle_gamma   90.00
#
_symmetry.space_group_name_H-M   'P 1'
#
loop_
_entity.id
_entity.type
_entity.pdbx_description
1 polymer ?
#
loop_
_entity_poly.entity_id
_entity_poly.type
_entity_poly.pdbx_seq_one_letter_code
_entity_poly.pdbx_strand_id
1 'polypeptide(L)'
;MKKLLSVLGAAGLIASTGAIAVACQKTVIKDLATEIKVTEIVFPRNDWNDSSKVIEAVNNENPGLNLPANQVEVVYNSRRNGATIKAKKDSKNFKGEKTVTFKDGFIRMDLSTLIKVTDLGDTPIKGDEIITKTLELNKTTKGKLEKEDLKLIGQATNEPSGKMKVKITVADREASKTKFKGTVEVTFKLKPIADKK
;
A
#
# COMPACT_ATOMS: atom_id res chain seq x y z
N MET A 1 -7.28 14.92 82.33
CA MET A 1 -6.58 14.66 81.06
C MET A 1 -6.92 13.25 80.60
N LYS A 2 -7.42 13.15 79.35
CA LYS A 2 -7.14 12.13 78.33
C LYS A 2 -7.20 10.65 78.76
N LYS A 3 -8.24 9.91 78.37
CA LYS A 3 -8.41 9.16 77.10
C LYS A 3 -8.11 7.67 77.32
N LEU A 4 -9.03 6.80 76.89
CA LEU A 4 -8.86 5.45 76.33
C LEU A 4 -10.29 4.86 76.17
N LEU A 5 -11.05 5.26 75.12
CA LEU A 5 -11.26 4.45 73.88
C LEU A 5 -11.18 2.95 74.20
N SER A 6 -12.27 2.19 74.39
CA SER A 6 -13.45 1.93 73.56
C SER A 6 -13.17 1.41 72.14
N VAL A 7 -13.86 0.30 71.85
CA VAL A 7 -14.19 -0.30 70.54
C VAL A 7 -13.17 -1.29 69.93
N LEU A 8 -13.33 -2.55 70.33
CA LEU A 8 -13.82 -3.64 69.48
C LEU A 8 -13.32 -3.66 68.02
N GLY A 9 -12.14 -4.24 67.79
CA GLY A 9 -11.67 -4.62 66.45
C GLY A 9 -12.23 -5.99 66.06
N ALA A 10 -13.36 -6.00 65.36
CA ALA A 10 -13.95 -7.20 64.77
C ALA A 10 -13.11 -7.71 63.58
N ALA A 11 -13.04 -9.03 63.47
CA ALA A 11 -12.46 -9.77 62.37
C ALA A 11 -13.11 -9.44 61.02
N GLY A 12 -12.30 -9.45 59.97
CA GLY A 12 -12.74 -9.34 58.58
C GLY A 12 -11.59 -9.63 57.61
N LEU A 13 -11.17 -10.89 57.55
CA LEU A 13 -10.35 -11.40 56.45
C LEU A 13 -11.17 -11.35 55.16
N ILE A 14 -10.98 -10.32 54.35
CA ILE A 14 -11.46 -10.33 52.97
C ILE A 14 -10.37 -11.01 52.14
N ALA A 15 -10.46 -12.33 52.01
CA ALA A 15 -9.77 -13.05 50.95
C ALA A 15 -10.39 -12.60 49.63
N SER A 16 -9.80 -11.58 49.00
CA SER A 16 -10.13 -11.22 47.63
C SER A 16 -9.64 -12.33 46.72
N THR A 17 -10.47 -13.37 46.56
CA THR A 17 -10.45 -14.15 45.33
C THR A 17 -10.89 -13.19 44.24
N GLY A 18 -9.92 -12.46 43.68
CA GLY A 18 -10.09 -11.73 42.45
C GLY A 18 -10.40 -12.74 41.37
N ALA A 19 -11.68 -13.09 41.22
CA ALA A 19 -12.18 -13.70 40.00
C ALA A 19 -11.95 -12.65 38.91
N ILE A 20 -10.79 -12.75 38.25
CA ILE A 20 -10.57 -12.12 36.96
C ILE A 20 -11.57 -12.81 36.04
N ALA A 21 -12.76 -12.22 35.91
CA ALA A 21 -13.63 -12.55 34.81
C ALA A 21 -12.86 -12.14 33.56
N VAL A 22 -12.22 -13.13 32.90
CA VAL A 22 -11.76 -13.00 31.54
C VAL A 22 -13.04 -12.81 30.72
N ALA A 23 -13.43 -11.56 30.52
CA ALA A 23 -14.46 -11.21 29.57
C ALA A 23 -14.01 -11.81 28.25
N CYS A 24 -14.69 -12.88 27.81
CA CYS A 24 -14.63 -13.31 26.43
C CYS A 24 -14.96 -12.08 25.59
N GLN A 25 -13.94 -11.41 25.05
CA GLN A 25 -14.13 -10.47 23.96
C GLN A 25 -14.71 -11.32 22.84
N LYS A 26 -16.04 -11.27 22.71
CA LYS A 26 -16.78 -11.99 21.68
C LYS A 26 -16.21 -11.49 20.35
N THR A 27 -15.35 -12.28 19.75
CA THR A 27 -14.73 -11.95 18.47
C THR A 27 -15.87 -11.78 17.48
N VAL A 28 -16.06 -10.56 17.00
CA VAL A 28 -17.13 -10.27 16.05
C VAL A 28 -16.72 -10.93 14.73
N ILE A 29 -17.35 -12.06 14.43
CA ILE A 29 -17.14 -12.79 13.18
C ILE A 29 -17.70 -11.93 12.04
N LYS A 30 -16.81 -11.50 11.15
CA LYS A 30 -17.14 -10.68 9.98
C LYS A 30 -17.84 -11.52 8.92
N ASP A 31 -18.94 -11.02 8.37
CA ASP A 31 -19.66 -11.69 7.28
C ASP A 31 -19.16 -11.18 5.93
N LEU A 32 -18.57 -12.06 5.12
CA LEU A 32 -18.05 -11.69 3.80
C LEU A 32 -19.14 -11.13 2.88
N ALA A 33 -20.40 -11.54 3.07
CA ALA A 33 -21.51 -11.07 2.26
C ALA A 33 -21.76 -9.56 2.39
N THR A 34 -21.49 -9.01 3.59
CA THR A 34 -21.69 -7.59 3.94
C THR A 34 -20.40 -6.78 3.91
N GLU A 35 -19.26 -7.41 4.19
CA GLU A 35 -17.97 -6.72 4.32
C GLU A 35 -17.28 -6.49 2.97
N ILE A 36 -17.50 -7.38 1.97
CA ILE A 36 -17.05 -7.16 0.59
C ILE A 36 -18.09 -6.27 -0.11
N LYS A 37 -17.81 -4.96 -0.16
CA LYS A 37 -18.69 -3.93 -0.73
C LYS A 37 -18.40 -3.68 -2.20
N VAL A 38 -17.13 -3.66 -2.60
CA VAL A 38 -16.68 -3.54 -3.98
C VAL A 38 -16.51 -4.94 -4.54
N THR A 39 -17.38 -5.30 -5.50
CA THR A 39 -17.40 -6.63 -6.12
C THR A 39 -16.78 -6.67 -7.52
N GLU A 40 -16.62 -5.52 -8.19
CA GLU A 40 -15.84 -5.41 -9.42
C GLU A 40 -14.38 -5.12 -9.05
N ILE A 41 -13.51 -6.14 -9.18
CA ILE A 41 -12.12 -6.08 -8.76
C ILE A 41 -11.23 -5.86 -9.99
N VAL A 42 -10.44 -4.79 -9.97
CA VAL A 42 -9.58 -4.39 -11.09
C VAL A 42 -8.14 -4.78 -10.83
N PHE A 43 -7.62 -5.75 -11.57
CA PHE A 43 -6.23 -6.22 -11.44
C PHE A 43 -5.80 -7.02 -12.69
N PRO A 44 -4.48 -7.21 -12.91
CA PRO A 44 -3.97 -7.72 -14.18
C PRO A 44 -4.53 -9.10 -14.51
N ARG A 45 -4.97 -9.30 -15.77
CA ARG A 45 -5.50 -10.59 -16.24
C ARG A 45 -4.58 -11.79 -15.97
N ASN A 46 -3.26 -11.60 -16.02
CA ASN A 46 -2.29 -12.68 -15.76
C ASN A 46 -2.37 -13.21 -14.31
N ASP A 47 -2.87 -12.41 -13.39
CA ASP A 47 -2.97 -12.74 -11.96
C ASP A 47 -4.32 -13.38 -11.59
N TRP A 48 -5.27 -13.44 -12.53
CA TRP A 48 -6.64 -13.91 -12.27
C TRP A 48 -6.73 -15.36 -11.80
N ASN A 49 -5.68 -16.17 -11.99
CA ASN A 49 -5.64 -17.57 -11.57
C ASN A 49 -4.80 -17.80 -10.31
N ASP A 50 -4.27 -16.73 -9.70
CA ASP A 50 -3.50 -16.79 -8.47
C ASP A 50 -4.38 -16.34 -7.30
N SER A 51 -4.75 -17.27 -6.41
CA SER A 51 -5.63 -16.99 -5.28
C SER A 51 -5.06 -15.94 -4.33
N SER A 52 -3.73 -15.91 -4.15
CA SER A 52 -3.08 -14.90 -3.31
C SER A 52 -3.22 -13.51 -3.93
N LYS A 53 -3.06 -13.40 -5.25
CA LYS A 53 -3.26 -12.14 -5.98
C LYS A 53 -4.70 -11.69 -5.99
N VAL A 54 -5.66 -12.61 -6.12
CA VAL A 54 -7.09 -12.30 -6.02
C VAL A 54 -7.41 -11.73 -4.63
N ILE A 55 -6.92 -12.35 -3.56
CA ILE A 55 -7.14 -11.87 -2.19
C ILE A 55 -6.52 -10.50 -1.97
N GLU A 56 -5.29 -10.29 -2.46
CA GLU A 56 -4.62 -8.97 -2.43
C GLU A 56 -5.47 -7.90 -3.13
N ALA A 57 -5.97 -8.21 -4.34
CA ALA A 57 -6.81 -7.29 -5.11
C ALA A 57 -8.16 -6.99 -4.40
N VAL A 58 -8.81 -8.01 -3.82
CA VAL A 58 -10.05 -7.82 -3.05
C VAL A 58 -9.82 -6.91 -1.84
N ASN A 59 -8.71 -7.09 -1.12
CA ASN A 59 -8.35 -6.24 0.02
C ASN A 59 -8.03 -4.80 -0.39
N ASN A 60 -7.37 -4.60 -1.53
CA ASN A 60 -7.06 -3.27 -2.06
C ASN A 60 -8.32 -2.48 -2.41
N GLU A 61 -9.31 -3.13 -3.03
CA GLU A 61 -10.60 -2.52 -3.39
C GLU A 61 -11.57 -2.41 -2.20
N ASN A 62 -11.34 -3.16 -1.11
CA ASN A 62 -12.14 -3.12 0.11
C ASN A 62 -11.26 -2.79 1.34
N PRO A 63 -10.84 -1.53 1.51
CA PRO A 63 -9.96 -1.12 2.60
C PRO A 63 -10.51 -1.50 3.98
N GLY A 64 -9.66 -2.11 4.83
CA GLY A 64 -10.02 -2.53 6.19
C GLY A 64 -10.58 -3.94 6.31
N LEU A 65 -10.83 -4.64 5.19
CA LEU A 65 -11.27 -6.03 5.18
C LEU A 65 -10.16 -6.99 5.65
N ASN A 66 -8.93 -6.80 5.13
CA ASN A 66 -7.72 -7.53 5.50
C ASN A 66 -7.91 -9.07 5.55
N LEU A 67 -8.48 -9.65 4.49
CA LEU A 67 -8.64 -11.10 4.35
C LEU A 67 -7.28 -11.80 4.39
N PRO A 68 -7.04 -12.70 5.35
CA PRO A 68 -5.82 -13.50 5.38
C PRO A 68 -6.05 -14.80 4.60
N ALA A 69 -5.07 -15.18 3.77
CA ALA A 69 -5.17 -16.33 2.86
C ALA A 69 -5.41 -17.69 3.57
N ASN A 70 -5.09 -17.79 4.87
CA ASN A 70 -5.36 -18.99 5.64
C ASN A 70 -6.83 -19.13 6.09
N GLN A 71 -7.63 -18.06 6.12
CA GLN A 71 -9.04 -18.09 6.60
C GLN A 71 -10.07 -18.14 5.47
N VAL A 72 -9.67 -17.86 4.22
CA VAL A 72 -10.58 -17.82 3.07
C VAL A 72 -10.15 -18.75 1.94
N GLU A 73 -11.11 -19.19 1.15
CA GLU A 73 -10.92 -19.94 -0.08
C GLU A 73 -11.44 -19.14 -1.28
N VAL A 74 -10.77 -19.29 -2.42
CA VAL A 74 -11.13 -18.63 -3.69
C VAL A 74 -11.64 -19.71 -4.64
N VAL A 75 -12.93 -19.62 -4.99
CA VAL A 75 -13.58 -20.57 -5.91
C VAL A 75 -13.85 -19.87 -7.23
N TYR A 76 -13.03 -20.15 -8.24
CA TYR A 76 -13.14 -19.52 -9.54
C TYR A 76 -14.41 -19.94 -10.29
N ASN A 77 -15.02 -19.00 -11.00
CA ASN A 77 -16.09 -19.34 -11.94
C ASN A 77 -15.53 -20.06 -13.19
N SER A 78 -16.42 -20.64 -13.99
CA SER A 78 -16.06 -21.39 -15.21
C SER A 78 -15.37 -20.54 -16.27
N ARG A 79 -15.67 -19.24 -16.33
CA ARG A 79 -15.11 -18.29 -17.30
C ARG A 79 -13.80 -17.65 -16.85
N ARG A 80 -13.32 -17.95 -15.63
CA ARG A 80 -12.15 -17.34 -14.98
C ARG A 80 -12.17 -15.81 -14.93
N ASN A 81 -13.33 -15.19 -15.03
CA ASN A 81 -13.50 -13.73 -14.97
C ASN A 81 -14.17 -13.27 -13.67
N GLY A 82 -14.07 -14.09 -12.64
CA GLY A 82 -14.62 -13.85 -11.32
C GLY A 82 -14.41 -15.06 -10.42
N ALA A 83 -14.63 -14.86 -9.12
CA ALA A 83 -14.53 -15.90 -8.12
C ALA A 83 -15.49 -15.65 -6.97
N THR A 84 -15.86 -16.71 -6.28
CA THR A 84 -16.51 -16.64 -4.97
C THR A 84 -15.44 -16.69 -3.89
N ILE A 85 -15.37 -15.64 -3.07
CA ILE A 85 -14.53 -15.59 -1.88
C ILE A 85 -15.36 -16.13 -0.73
N LYS A 86 -14.90 -17.23 -0.12
CA LYS A 86 -15.65 -17.95 0.91
C LYS A 86 -14.81 -18.13 2.15
N ALA A 87 -15.42 -17.98 3.32
CA ALA A 87 -14.76 -18.29 4.58
C ALA A 87 -14.56 -19.80 4.69
N LYS A 88 -13.34 -20.24 5.05
CA LYS A 88 -13.08 -21.65 5.32
C LYS A 88 -13.87 -22.11 6.54
N LYS A 89 -14.12 -23.42 6.62
CA LYS A 89 -14.89 -24.02 7.72
C LYS A 89 -14.25 -23.80 9.11
N ASP A 90 -12.93 -23.71 9.16
CA ASP A 90 -12.12 -23.47 10.36
C ASP A 90 -11.79 -21.97 10.59
N SER A 91 -12.35 -21.08 9.76
CA SER A 91 -12.22 -19.64 9.93
C SER A 91 -12.84 -19.19 11.25
N LYS A 92 -12.04 -18.48 12.07
CA LYS A 92 -12.48 -17.91 13.35
C LYS A 92 -12.97 -16.47 13.21
N ASN A 93 -12.52 -15.78 12.16
CA ASN A 93 -12.73 -14.34 11.99
C ASN A 93 -13.77 -14.00 10.93
N PHE A 94 -14.04 -14.93 10.01
CA PHE A 94 -14.92 -14.70 8.86
C PHE A 94 -15.96 -15.81 8.72
N LYS A 95 -17.15 -15.46 8.22
CA LYS A 95 -18.21 -16.38 7.80
C LYS A 95 -18.80 -15.95 6.45
N GLY A 96 -19.60 -16.81 5.85
CA GLY A 96 -20.31 -16.51 4.61
C GLY A 96 -19.41 -16.52 3.37
N GLU A 97 -19.94 -16.00 2.28
CA GLU A 97 -19.30 -15.94 0.98
C GLU A 97 -19.79 -14.74 0.16
N LYS A 98 -18.99 -14.31 -0.81
CA LYS A 98 -19.37 -13.26 -1.77
C LYS A 98 -18.71 -13.50 -3.11
N THR A 99 -19.48 -13.32 -4.19
CA THR A 99 -18.97 -13.36 -5.56
C THR A 99 -18.41 -12.00 -5.97
N VAL A 100 -17.24 -12.02 -6.58
CA VAL A 100 -16.59 -10.88 -7.21
C VAL A 100 -16.37 -11.14 -8.69
N THR A 101 -16.41 -10.09 -9.50
CA THR A 101 -16.09 -10.10 -10.92
C THR A 101 -14.72 -9.47 -11.14
N PHE A 102 -13.97 -9.99 -12.10
CA PHE A 102 -12.65 -9.49 -12.44
C PHE A 102 -12.75 -8.62 -13.68
N LYS A 103 -12.11 -7.45 -13.61
CA LYS A 103 -11.97 -6.55 -14.74
C LYS A 103 -10.49 -6.34 -15.02
N ASP A 104 -10.12 -6.54 -16.28
CA ASP A 104 -8.72 -6.43 -16.64
C ASP A 104 -8.32 -4.97 -16.51
N GLY A 105 -7.31 -4.75 -15.70
CA GLY A 105 -6.80 -3.43 -15.42
C GLY A 105 -5.57 -3.54 -14.56
N PHE A 106 -4.66 -2.62 -14.76
CA PHE A 106 -3.46 -2.56 -13.96
C PHE A 106 -3.68 -1.53 -12.86
N ILE A 107 -3.40 -1.90 -11.61
CA ILE A 107 -3.16 -0.91 -10.57
C ILE A 107 -1.90 -0.15 -10.99
N ARG A 108 -2.10 1.06 -11.51
CA ARG A 108 -0.99 1.90 -11.98
C ARG A 108 -0.09 2.22 -10.79
N MET A 109 1.19 1.86 -10.88
CA MET A 109 2.17 2.21 -9.87
C MET A 109 2.43 3.72 -9.92
N ASP A 110 2.37 4.36 -8.77
CA ASP A 110 2.62 5.81 -8.69
C ASP A 110 4.12 6.08 -8.76
N LEU A 111 4.54 7.03 -9.60
CA LEU A 111 5.95 7.40 -9.72
C LEU A 111 6.57 7.80 -8.37
N SER A 112 5.79 8.38 -7.44
CA SER A 112 6.27 8.74 -6.09
C SER A 112 6.57 7.55 -5.18
N THR A 113 6.07 6.35 -5.51
CA THR A 113 6.44 5.12 -4.78
C THR A 113 7.73 4.50 -5.33
N LEU A 114 8.06 4.76 -6.60
CA LEU A 114 9.21 4.20 -7.30
C LEU A 114 10.44 5.13 -7.26
N ILE A 115 10.22 6.45 -7.37
CA ILE A 115 11.23 7.50 -7.36
C ILE A 115 11.24 8.12 -5.96
N LYS A 116 12.10 7.61 -5.08
CA LYS A 116 12.27 8.06 -3.69
C LYS A 116 13.35 9.13 -3.54
N VAL A 117 14.41 9.04 -4.34
CA VAL A 117 15.49 10.03 -4.40
C VAL A 117 15.12 11.06 -5.46
N THR A 118 14.70 12.23 -5.02
CA THR A 118 14.32 13.36 -5.89
C THR A 118 15.38 14.45 -5.96
N ASP A 119 16.35 14.47 -5.04
CA ASP A 119 17.53 15.32 -5.14
C ASP A 119 18.64 14.56 -5.89
N LEU A 120 18.98 15.05 -7.08
CA LEU A 120 20.00 14.44 -7.94
C LEU A 120 21.41 14.96 -7.65
N GLY A 121 21.54 15.92 -6.73
CA GLY A 121 22.82 16.51 -6.33
C GLY A 121 23.44 17.44 -7.39
N ASP A 122 24.76 17.61 -7.30
CA ASP A 122 25.54 18.44 -8.22
C ASP A 122 25.90 17.66 -9.48
N THR A 123 25.46 18.14 -10.64
CA THR A 123 25.56 17.38 -11.89
C THR A 123 25.60 18.29 -13.12
N PRO A 124 26.37 17.94 -14.18
CA PRO A 124 26.39 18.69 -15.43
C PRO A 124 25.25 18.32 -16.40
N ILE A 125 24.25 17.55 -15.96
CA ILE A 125 23.22 16.99 -16.84
C ILE A 125 22.13 18.00 -17.23
N LYS A 126 21.57 17.82 -18.43
CA LYS A 126 20.42 18.59 -18.95
C LYS A 126 19.49 17.69 -19.76
N GLY A 127 18.24 18.11 -19.92
CA GLY A 127 17.25 17.37 -20.73
C GLY A 127 17.10 15.93 -20.28
N ASP A 128 17.03 14.98 -21.23
CA ASP A 128 16.76 13.57 -20.96
C ASP A 128 17.82 12.85 -20.11
N GLU A 129 19.02 13.43 -19.95
CA GLU A 129 20.03 12.92 -19.01
C GLU A 129 19.54 12.98 -17.56
N ILE A 130 18.63 13.91 -17.24
CA ILE A 130 17.96 14.02 -15.94
C ILE A 130 17.19 12.73 -15.61
N ILE A 131 16.49 12.16 -16.58
CA ILE A 131 15.75 10.90 -16.39
C ILE A 131 16.73 9.76 -16.11
N THR A 132 17.80 9.68 -16.89
CA THR A 132 18.84 8.66 -16.72
C THR A 132 19.42 8.72 -15.31
N LYS A 133 19.79 9.91 -14.84
CA LYS A 133 20.32 10.10 -13.49
C LYS A 133 19.31 9.77 -12.40
N THR A 134 18.04 10.15 -12.60
CA THR A 134 16.95 9.83 -11.67
C THR A 134 16.81 8.32 -11.50
N LEU A 135 16.85 7.57 -12.61
CA LEU A 135 16.78 6.10 -12.57
C LEU A 135 18.00 5.46 -11.91
N GLU A 136 19.21 5.99 -12.14
CA GLU A 136 20.44 5.53 -11.49
C GLU A 136 20.36 5.64 -9.96
N LEU A 137 19.93 6.80 -9.46
CA LEU A 137 19.82 7.06 -8.02
C LEU A 137 18.71 6.24 -7.36
N ASN A 138 17.69 5.86 -8.13
CA ASN A 138 16.57 5.04 -7.67
C ASN A 138 16.68 3.58 -8.10
N LYS A 139 17.87 3.07 -8.44
CA LYS A 139 18.05 1.69 -8.93
C LYS A 139 17.45 0.60 -8.04
N THR A 140 17.38 0.82 -6.73
CA THR A 140 16.81 -0.13 -5.75
C THR A 140 15.30 0.00 -5.59
N THR A 141 14.70 1.15 -5.92
CA THR A 141 13.26 1.42 -5.71
C THR A 141 12.46 1.52 -7.01
N LYS A 142 13.13 1.74 -8.16
CA LYS A 142 12.47 1.96 -9.46
C LYS A 142 11.71 0.73 -9.98
N GLY A 143 12.00 -0.46 -9.45
CA GLY A 143 11.41 -1.71 -9.92
C GLY A 143 11.63 -1.89 -11.43
N LYS A 144 10.52 -2.08 -12.17
CA LYS A 144 10.49 -2.27 -13.63
C LYS A 144 10.41 -0.97 -14.44
N LEU A 145 10.58 0.19 -13.80
CA LEU A 145 10.52 1.48 -14.49
C LEU A 145 11.77 1.67 -15.38
N GLU A 146 11.53 1.99 -16.65
CA GLU A 146 12.55 2.23 -17.66
C GLU A 146 12.51 3.67 -18.18
N LYS A 147 13.52 4.09 -18.95
CA LYS A 147 13.63 5.47 -19.44
C LYS A 147 12.46 5.82 -20.35
N GLU A 148 12.04 4.86 -21.17
CA GLU A 148 10.97 4.94 -22.15
C GLU A 148 9.59 5.09 -21.49
N ASP A 149 9.47 4.82 -20.19
CA ASP A 149 8.24 5.02 -19.43
C ASP A 149 8.08 6.45 -18.91
N LEU A 150 9.10 7.30 -19.09
CA LEU A 150 9.19 8.62 -18.49
C LEU A 150 9.38 9.71 -19.55
N LYS A 151 8.89 10.91 -19.23
CA LYS A 151 9.16 12.13 -19.98
C LYS A 151 9.28 13.32 -19.02
N LEU A 152 10.00 14.35 -19.45
CA LEU A 152 10.04 15.62 -18.74
C LEU A 152 8.81 16.47 -19.10
N ILE A 153 8.31 17.20 -18.11
CA ILE A 153 7.33 18.27 -18.31
C ILE A 153 8.09 19.59 -18.31
N GLY A 154 8.14 20.23 -19.48
CA GLY A 154 8.76 21.55 -19.64
C GLY A 154 10.28 21.52 -19.46
N GLN A 155 10.84 22.69 -19.17
CA GLN A 155 12.27 22.89 -18.97
C GLN A 155 12.59 23.02 -17.48
N ALA A 156 13.84 22.71 -17.11
CA ALA A 156 14.30 22.91 -15.75
C ALA A 156 14.31 24.41 -15.39
N THR A 157 13.81 24.75 -14.21
CA THR A 157 13.69 26.13 -13.73
C THR A 157 14.54 26.35 -12.49
N ASN A 158 15.10 27.56 -12.35
CA ASN A 158 15.87 27.92 -11.15
C ASN A 158 14.93 28.10 -9.95
N GLU A 159 15.34 27.58 -8.81
CA GLU A 159 14.77 27.83 -7.51
C GLU A 159 15.57 28.91 -6.77
N PRO A 160 14.94 29.65 -5.84
CA PRO A 160 15.64 30.64 -5.01
C PRO A 160 16.84 30.07 -4.23
N SER A 161 16.87 28.76 -4.01
CA SER A 161 17.96 28.02 -3.35
C SER A 161 19.21 27.82 -4.22
N GLY A 162 19.18 28.25 -5.49
CA GLY A 162 20.23 27.98 -6.47
C GLY A 162 20.20 26.55 -7.03
N LYS A 163 19.18 25.75 -6.69
CA LYS A 163 18.89 24.47 -7.35
C LYS A 163 18.03 24.70 -8.59
N MET A 164 18.15 23.81 -9.55
CA MET A 164 17.21 23.63 -10.65
C MET A 164 16.13 22.63 -10.23
N LYS A 165 14.90 22.80 -10.71
CA LYS A 165 13.83 21.82 -10.59
C LYS A 165 13.18 21.50 -11.93
N VAL A 166 12.74 20.25 -12.10
CA VAL A 166 11.96 19.81 -13.25
C VAL A 166 11.02 18.68 -12.85
N LYS A 167 9.90 18.55 -13.58
CA LYS A 167 8.92 17.49 -13.35
C LYS A 167 9.12 16.34 -14.33
N ILE A 168 9.10 15.11 -13.82
CA ILE A 168 9.10 13.87 -14.56
C ILE A 168 7.70 13.26 -14.46
N THR A 169 7.13 12.87 -15.59
CA THR A 169 5.82 12.20 -15.66
C THR A 169 5.87 10.97 -16.55
N VAL A 170 4.76 10.23 -16.59
CA VAL A 170 4.63 9.03 -17.41
C VAL A 170 4.63 9.42 -18.89
N ALA A 171 5.37 8.66 -19.71
CA ALA A 171 5.42 8.84 -21.16
C ALA A 171 4.03 8.65 -21.81
N ASP A 172 3.81 9.27 -22.97
CA ASP A 172 2.50 9.26 -23.63
C ASP A 172 2.12 7.92 -24.28
N ARG A 173 3.01 6.93 -24.24
CA ARG A 173 2.74 5.58 -24.74
C ARG A 173 1.74 4.84 -23.84
N GLU A 174 0.80 4.15 -24.47
CA GLU A 174 -0.24 3.39 -23.75
C GLU A 174 0.35 2.29 -22.85
N ALA A 175 1.45 1.66 -23.29
CA ALA A 175 2.14 0.65 -22.48
C ALA A 175 2.69 1.19 -21.14
N SER A 176 2.97 2.50 -21.04
CA SER A 176 3.44 3.14 -19.81
C SER A 176 2.26 3.68 -19.00
N LYS A 177 1.28 4.32 -19.66
CA LYS A 177 0.05 4.80 -18.98
C LYS A 177 -0.76 3.70 -18.34
N THR A 178 -0.72 2.49 -18.90
CA THR A 178 -1.37 1.32 -18.30
C THR A 178 -0.65 0.85 -17.03
N LYS A 179 0.67 1.02 -16.93
CA LYS A 179 1.48 0.51 -15.80
C LYS A 179 1.75 1.54 -14.71
N PHE A 180 1.83 2.81 -15.07
CA PHE A 180 2.31 3.87 -14.18
C PHE A 180 1.36 5.07 -14.18
N LYS A 181 1.39 5.84 -13.09
CA LYS A 181 0.69 7.12 -12.95
C LYS A 181 1.51 8.10 -12.11
N GLY A 182 1.07 9.35 -12.10
CA GLY A 182 1.64 10.38 -11.25
C GLY A 182 2.73 11.20 -11.93
N THR A 183 3.31 12.11 -11.16
CA THR A 183 4.36 13.03 -11.58
C THR A 183 5.26 13.28 -10.38
N VAL A 184 6.57 13.30 -10.60
CA VAL A 184 7.56 13.54 -9.55
C VAL A 184 8.36 14.78 -9.91
N GLU A 185 8.58 15.63 -8.93
CA GLU A 185 9.50 16.76 -9.06
C GLU A 185 10.88 16.35 -8.58
N VAL A 186 11.89 16.61 -9.39
CA VAL A 186 13.30 16.36 -9.05
C VAL A 186 14.06 17.68 -9.03
N THR A 187 15.07 17.75 -8.16
CA THR A 187 15.92 18.92 -7.97
C THR A 187 17.39 18.56 -8.17
N PHE A 188 18.20 19.51 -8.65
CA PHE A 188 19.63 19.30 -8.89
C PHE A 188 20.37 20.64 -8.96
N LYS A 189 21.70 20.66 -8.81
CA LYS A 189 22.50 21.86 -9.08
C LYS A 189 23.34 21.63 -10.32
N LEU A 190 23.35 22.61 -11.23
CA LEU A 190 24.21 22.57 -12.41
C LEU A 190 25.67 22.78 -12.00
N LYS A 191 26.49 21.75 -12.17
CA LYS A 191 27.93 21.87 -12.06
C LYS A 191 28.52 22.20 -13.43
N PRO A 192 29.38 23.23 -13.55
CA PRO A 192 30.11 23.48 -14.79
C PRO A 192 30.87 22.21 -15.20
N ILE A 193 30.79 21.85 -16.49
CA ILE A 193 31.68 20.81 -17.05
C ILE A 193 33.09 21.38 -16.92
N ALA A 194 33.97 20.68 -16.21
CA ALA A 194 35.37 21.06 -16.17
C ALA A 194 35.92 20.89 -17.60
N ASP A 195 36.21 21.99 -18.28
CA ASP A 195 36.93 21.96 -19.55
C ASP A 195 38.23 21.18 -19.34
N LYS A 196 38.32 20.02 -19.97
CA LYS A 196 39.61 19.31 -20.09
C LYS A 196 40.48 20.16 -21.00
N LYS A 197 41.32 21.02 -20.40
CA LYS A 197 42.48 21.62 -21.06
C LYS A 197 43.49 20.56 -21.41
#